data_AF-A0A370GRK0-F1
#
_entry.id   AF-A0A370GRK0-F1
#
_cell.length_a   1.000
_cell.length_b   1.000
_cell.length_c   1.000
_cell.angle_alpha   90.00
_cell.angle_beta   90.00
_cell.angle_gamma   90.00
#
_symmetry.space_group_name_H-M   'P 1'
#
loop_
_entity.id
_entity.type
_entity.pdbx_description
1 polymer ?
#
loop_
_entity_poly.entity_id
_entity_poly.type
_entity_poly.pdbx_seq_one_letter_code
_entity_poly.pdbx_strand_id
1 'polypeptide(L)'
;MLVRSLAGFGDFAELDTETGALRAAGPVSPEAAAGMRGVVGNFDDTTAVFYRDRQGLTLRIGSWTVNLDDPRITADWFRAGESAQFRVLADGVPLCDMRYRSVHLDGDIGMFVRDVLGNDARRSRLFAAAVR
;
A
#
# COMPACT_ATOMS: atom_id res chain seq x y z
N MET A 1 13.55 -3.87 1.50
CA MET A 1 13.03 -3.15 0.31
C MET A 1 12.68 -1.74 0.72
N LEU A 2 13.05 -0.73 -0.07
CA LEU A 2 12.76 0.66 0.25
C LEU A 2 11.30 1.02 -0.06
N VAL A 3 10.61 1.63 0.92
CA VAL A 3 9.25 2.14 0.79
C VAL A 3 9.17 3.60 1.22
N ARG A 4 8.24 4.37 0.66
CA ARG A 4 8.03 5.78 1.01
C ARG A 4 6.78 5.96 1.86
N SER A 5 6.82 6.87 2.81
CA SER A 5 5.62 7.34 3.49
C SER A 5 4.63 7.96 2.50
N LEU A 6 3.36 7.58 2.62
CA LEU A 6 2.27 8.19 1.86
C LEU A 6 1.84 9.53 2.46
N ALA A 7 1.94 9.70 3.78
CA ALA A 7 1.51 10.89 4.51
C ALA A 7 2.40 12.14 4.29
N GLY A 8 3.52 12.00 3.57
CA GLY A 8 4.36 13.13 3.13
C GLY A 8 5.65 13.33 3.91
N PHE A 9 6.47 14.27 3.40
CA PHE A 9 7.89 14.61 3.70
C PHE A 9 8.99 13.81 2.99
N GLY A 10 8.62 12.80 2.19
CA GLY A 10 9.64 12.00 1.49
C GLY A 10 10.42 11.10 2.43
N ASP A 11 9.87 10.81 3.61
CA ASP A 11 10.45 9.84 4.53
C ASP A 11 10.41 8.44 3.92
N PHE A 12 11.48 7.70 4.13
CA PHE A 12 11.65 6.34 3.66
C PHE A 12 11.84 5.36 4.81
N ALA A 13 11.42 4.13 4.58
CA ALA A 13 11.66 3.01 5.47
C ALA A 13 12.15 1.79 4.68
N GLU A 14 12.94 0.95 5.34
CA GLU A 14 13.25 -0.38 4.86
C GLU A 14 12.21 -1.37 5.36
N LEU A 15 11.47 -1.95 4.43
CA LEU A 15 10.58 -3.09 4.67
C LEU A 15 11.33 -4.40 4.55
N ASP A 16 11.26 -5.22 5.58
CA ASP A 16 11.43 -6.67 5.48
C ASP A 16 10.12 -7.28 4.94
N THR A 17 10.13 -7.80 3.72
CA THR A 17 8.91 -8.33 3.06
C THR A 17 8.42 -9.63 3.68
N GLU A 18 9.30 -10.39 4.33
CA GLU A 18 8.97 -11.66 4.98
C GLU A 18 8.26 -11.40 6.31
N THR A 19 8.88 -10.59 7.17
CA THR A 19 8.36 -10.34 8.52
C THR A 19 7.36 -9.18 8.57
N GLY A 20 7.42 -8.25 7.61
CA GLY A 20 6.67 -6.99 7.64
C GLY A 20 7.32 -5.90 8.49
N ALA A 21 8.49 -6.17 9.09
CA ALA A 21 9.17 -5.19 9.94
C ALA A 21 9.63 -3.98 9.12
N LEU A 22 9.38 -2.78 9.68
CA LEU A 22 9.85 -1.52 9.12
C LEU A 22 11.02 -1.00 9.95
N ARG A 23 12.07 -0.57 9.27
CA ARG A 23 13.23 0.09 9.85
C ARG A 23 13.38 1.47 9.23
N ALA A 24 13.86 2.44 10.01
CA ALA A 24 14.19 3.74 9.46
C ALA A 24 15.23 3.57 8.34
N ALA A 25 14.97 4.15 7.17
CA ALA A 25 16.01 4.24 6.15
C ALA A 25 16.99 5.37 6.54
N GLY A 26 18.27 5.16 6.27
CA GLY A 26 19.25 6.25 6.30
C GLY A 26 19.01 7.26 5.18
N PRO A 27 19.93 8.21 4.95
CA PRO A 27 19.86 9.11 3.81
C PRO A 27 19.70 8.32 2.50
N VAL A 28 18.62 8.60 1.77
CA VAL A 28 18.29 7.93 0.51
C VAL A 28 18.76 8.78 -0.66
N SER A 29 19.58 8.21 -1.55
CA SER A 29 19.99 8.91 -2.78
C SER A 29 18.82 9.04 -3.76
N PRO A 30 18.82 10.04 -4.67
CA PRO A 30 17.78 10.16 -5.69
C PRO A 30 17.58 8.89 -6.53
N GLU A 31 18.66 8.17 -6.85
CA GLU A 31 18.61 6.92 -7.61
C GLU A 31 17.94 5.81 -6.81
N ALA A 32 18.25 5.69 -5.51
CA ALA A 32 17.60 4.74 -4.62
C ALA A 32 16.11 5.06 -4.44
N ALA A 33 15.77 6.35 -4.33
CA ALA A 33 14.38 6.82 -4.27
C ALA A 33 13.62 6.49 -5.56
N ALA A 34 14.24 6.63 -6.73
CA ALA A 34 13.63 6.26 -8.01
C ALA A 34 13.38 4.74 -8.14
N GLY A 35 14.16 3.92 -7.43
CA GLY A 35 14.02 2.46 -7.38
C GLY A 35 13.03 1.93 -6.33
N MET A 36 12.31 2.80 -5.61
CA MET A 36 11.33 2.39 -4.60
C MET A 36 10.24 1.50 -5.21
N ARG A 37 9.77 0.52 -4.43
CA ARG A 37 8.72 -0.41 -4.89
C ARG A 37 7.54 -0.53 -3.93
N GLY A 38 7.40 0.40 -3.00
CA GLY A 38 6.31 0.36 -2.03
C GLY A 38 6.01 1.70 -1.40
N VAL A 39 4.81 1.80 -0.84
CA VAL A 39 4.37 2.89 0.01
C VAL A 39 3.92 2.34 1.36
N VAL A 40 4.13 3.12 2.41
CA VAL A 40 3.62 2.82 3.75
C VAL A 40 2.64 3.91 4.17
N GLY A 41 1.56 3.49 4.83
CA GLY A 41 0.58 4.35 5.47
C GLY A 41 -0.08 3.61 6.63
N ASN A 42 -1.09 4.21 7.26
CA ASN A 42 -1.77 3.59 8.38
C ASN A 42 -3.29 3.68 8.24
N PHE A 43 -3.97 2.66 8.77
CA PHE A 43 -5.39 2.67 9.12
C PHE A 43 -5.48 2.89 10.63
N ASP A 44 -5.62 4.15 11.06
CA ASP A 44 -5.38 4.57 12.46
C ASP A 44 -4.01 4.06 12.96
N ASP A 45 -4.01 3.14 13.93
CA ASP A 45 -2.80 2.57 14.54
C ASP A 45 -2.28 1.33 13.79
N THR A 46 -2.99 0.89 12.75
CA THR A 46 -2.62 -0.31 11.98
C THR A 46 -1.80 0.05 10.76
N THR A 47 -0.51 -0.30 10.77
CA THR A 47 0.36 -0.08 9.63
C THR A 47 -0.03 -0.93 8.43
N ALA A 48 -0.06 -0.29 7.27
CA ALA A 48 -0.26 -0.91 5.98
C ALA A 48 0.90 -0.60 5.04
N VAL A 49 1.37 -1.62 4.33
CA VAL A 49 2.43 -1.50 3.34
C VAL A 49 1.95 -2.08 2.03
N PHE A 50 1.95 -1.27 0.99
CA PHE A 50 1.53 -1.65 -0.35
C PHE A 50 2.74 -1.57 -1.28
N TYR A 51 3.12 -2.70 -1.85
CA TYR A 51 4.41 -2.83 -2.51
C TYR A 51 4.41 -3.90 -3.60
N ARG A 52 5.41 -3.86 -4.48
CA ARG A 52 5.66 -4.92 -5.47
C ARG A 52 6.98 -5.61 -5.19
N ASP A 53 6.93 -6.92 -5.05
CA ASP A 53 8.10 -7.80 -4.91
C ASP A 53 8.14 -8.85 -6.04
N ARG A 54 8.86 -9.96 -5.81
CA ARG A 54 8.97 -11.07 -6.77
C ARG A 54 7.68 -11.90 -6.90
N GLN A 55 6.81 -11.88 -5.88
CA GLN A 55 5.55 -12.62 -5.86
C GLN A 55 4.41 -11.81 -6.51
N GLY A 56 4.53 -10.50 -6.54
CA GLY A 56 3.59 -9.63 -7.23
C GLY A 56 3.37 -8.33 -6.48
N LEU A 57 2.25 -7.68 -6.81
CA LEU A 57 1.74 -6.56 -6.06
C LEU A 57 1.07 -7.06 -4.79
N THR A 58 1.53 -6.60 -3.64
CA THR A 58 1.17 -7.12 -2.34
C THR A 58 0.68 -5.98 -1.45
N LEU A 59 -0.38 -6.24 -0.69
CA LEU A 59 -0.80 -5.40 0.42
C LEU A 59 -0.64 -6.18 1.72
N ARG A 60 0.09 -5.59 2.66
CA ARG A 60 0.21 -6.06 4.04
C ARG A 60 -0.50 -5.07 4.96
N ILE A 61 -1.32 -5.56 5.89
CA ILE A 61 -2.00 -4.78 6.93
C ILE A 61 -1.78 -5.51 8.26
N GLY A 62 -0.94 -4.94 9.13
CA GLY A 62 -0.46 -5.65 10.32
C GLY A 62 0.18 -7.00 9.94
N SER A 63 -0.37 -8.10 10.47
CA SER A 63 0.07 -9.47 10.13
C SER A 63 -0.62 -10.07 8.90
N TRP A 64 -1.70 -9.46 8.41
CA TRP A 64 -2.45 -9.94 7.25
C TRP A 64 -1.78 -9.49 5.94
N THR A 65 -1.75 -10.37 4.95
CA THR A 65 -1.12 -10.08 3.64
C THR A 65 -1.95 -10.69 2.51
N VAL A 66 -2.04 -10.01 1.37
CA VAL A 66 -2.76 -10.47 0.18
C VAL A 66 -1.99 -10.11 -1.10
N ASN A 67 -2.03 -11.00 -2.09
CA ASN A 67 -1.55 -10.73 -3.45
C ASN A 67 -2.68 -10.07 -4.26
N LEU A 68 -2.41 -8.86 -4.74
CA LEU A 68 -3.33 -8.01 -5.50
C LEU A 68 -3.19 -8.14 -7.02
N ASP A 69 -2.26 -8.97 -7.51
CA ASP A 69 -2.24 -9.38 -8.91
C ASP A 69 -3.24 -10.52 -9.20
N ASP A 70 -3.82 -11.14 -8.16
CA ASP A 70 -4.92 -12.10 -8.34
C ASP A 70 -6.18 -11.34 -8.80
N PRO A 71 -6.73 -11.65 -9.99
CA PRO A 71 -7.84 -10.91 -10.59
C PRO A 71 -9.15 -11.01 -9.79
N ARG A 72 -9.25 -11.96 -8.86
CA ARG A 72 -10.41 -12.10 -7.96
C ARG A 72 -10.37 -11.10 -6.82
N ILE A 73 -9.21 -10.50 -6.57
CA ILE A 73 -9.00 -9.56 -5.47
C ILE A 73 -9.32 -8.14 -5.94
N THR A 74 -10.24 -7.51 -5.23
CA THR A 74 -10.60 -6.10 -5.43
C THR A 74 -10.49 -5.32 -4.12
N ALA A 75 -10.43 -3.99 -4.22
CA ALA A 75 -10.44 -3.13 -3.06
C ALA A 75 -11.48 -2.03 -3.20
N ASP A 76 -12.27 -1.85 -2.14
CA ASP A 76 -13.23 -0.77 -2.00
C ASP A 76 -12.73 0.25 -0.99
N TRP A 77 -13.10 1.50 -1.22
CA TRP A 77 -12.89 2.57 -0.27
C TRP A 77 -14.08 3.53 -0.28
N PHE A 78 -14.60 3.83 0.91
CA PHE A 78 -15.70 4.74 1.13
C PHE A 78 -15.37 5.71 2.26
N ARG A 79 -15.89 6.93 2.20
CA ARG A 79 -15.72 7.96 3.23
C ARG A 79 -17.05 8.57 3.64
N ALA A 80 -17.22 8.78 4.95
CA ALA A 80 -18.31 9.52 5.57
C ALA A 80 -17.73 10.50 6.60
N GLY A 81 -17.66 11.79 6.22
CA GLY A 81 -17.02 12.81 7.05
C GLY A 81 -15.54 12.50 7.28
N GLU A 82 -15.11 12.44 8.53
CA GLU A 82 -13.74 12.09 8.90
C GLU A 82 -13.50 10.58 9.03
N SER A 83 -14.52 9.75 8.85
CA SER A 83 -14.38 8.30 8.88
C SER A 83 -14.28 7.73 7.46
N ALA A 84 -13.41 6.74 7.28
CA ALA A 84 -13.32 5.96 6.06
C ALA A 84 -13.44 4.46 6.37
N GLN A 85 -13.89 3.72 5.35
CA GLN A 85 -13.93 2.27 5.37
C GLN A 85 -13.17 1.76 4.15
N PHE A 86 -12.17 0.92 4.39
CA PHE A 86 -11.40 0.23 3.37
C PHE A 86 -11.67 -1.27 3.45
N ARG A 87 -11.96 -1.89 2.31
CA ARG A 87 -12.20 -3.33 2.24
C ARG A 87 -11.37 -3.95 1.14
N VAL A 88 -10.85 -5.14 1.41
CA VAL A 88 -10.32 -6.04 0.37
C VAL A 88 -11.27 -7.21 0.25
N LEU A 89 -11.64 -7.54 -0.98
CA LEU A 89 -12.59 -8.60 -1.28
C LEU A 89 -11.95 -9.66 -2.18
N ALA A 90 -12.33 -10.92 -2.01
CA ALA A 90 -12.09 -11.99 -2.96
C ALA A 90 -13.43 -12.47 -3.51
N ASP A 91 -13.63 -12.37 -4.83
CA ASP A 91 -14.89 -12.72 -5.49
C ASP A 91 -16.11 -12.03 -4.83
N GLY A 92 -15.92 -10.78 -4.37
CA GLY A 92 -16.96 -9.99 -3.68
C GLY A 92 -17.15 -10.31 -2.20
N VAL A 93 -16.42 -11.27 -1.63
CA VAL A 93 -16.45 -11.62 -0.21
C VAL A 93 -15.35 -10.85 0.55
N PRO A 94 -15.68 -10.09 1.60
CA PRO A 94 -14.67 -9.36 2.38
C PRO A 94 -13.65 -10.29 3.04
N LEU A 95 -12.36 -10.09 2.73
CA LEU A 95 -11.22 -10.69 3.42
C LEU A 95 -10.67 -9.78 4.52
N CYS A 96 -10.80 -8.47 4.32
CA CYS A 96 -10.38 -7.43 5.25
C CYS A 96 -11.40 -6.29 5.21
N ASP A 97 -11.75 -5.75 6.37
CA ASP A 97 -12.66 -4.61 6.52
C ASP A 97 -12.15 -3.73 7.66
N MET A 98 -11.63 -2.55 7.30
CA MET A 98 -11.03 -1.59 8.21
C MET A 98 -11.88 -0.32 8.24
N ARG A 99 -12.33 0.09 9.42
CA ARG A 99 -12.89 1.43 9.66
C ARG A 99 -11.85 2.26 10.40
N TYR A 100 -11.60 3.47 9.93
CA TYR A 100 -10.52 4.31 10.44
C TYR A 100 -10.80 5.80 10.19
N ARG A 101 -10.01 6.67 10.82
CA ARG A 101 -10.08 8.11 10.59
C ARG A 101 -9.28 8.51 9.34
N SER A 102 -9.94 9.24 8.43
CA SER A 102 -9.34 9.79 7.22
C SER A 102 -9.49 11.32 7.21
N VAL A 103 -8.46 12.00 7.70
CA VAL A 103 -8.43 13.46 7.83
C VAL A 103 -7.94 14.13 6.53
N HIS A 104 -6.90 13.56 5.90
CA HIS A 104 -6.29 14.09 4.67
C HIS A 104 -6.35 13.05 3.55
N LEU A 105 -7.09 13.37 2.47
CA LEU A 105 -7.27 12.44 1.35
C LEU A 105 -5.94 12.10 0.65
N ASP A 106 -5.05 13.07 0.46
CA ASP A 106 -3.79 12.86 -0.25
C ASP A 106 -2.85 11.85 0.45
N GLY A 107 -3.05 11.63 1.76
CA GLY A 107 -2.30 10.67 2.57
C GLY A 107 -3.06 9.38 2.90
N ASP A 108 -4.26 9.18 2.37
CA ASP A 108 -5.11 8.03 2.70
C ASP A 108 -4.66 6.77 1.94
N ILE A 109 -4.16 5.78 2.70
CA ILE A 109 -3.64 4.53 2.13
C ILE A 109 -4.72 3.65 1.51
N GLY A 110 -5.94 3.63 2.06
CA GLY A 110 -7.04 2.86 1.50
C GLY A 110 -7.51 3.43 0.16
N MET A 111 -7.62 4.75 0.07
CA MET A 111 -7.94 5.44 -1.19
C MET A 111 -6.82 5.23 -2.23
N PHE A 112 -5.55 5.34 -1.81
CA PHE A 112 -4.40 5.12 -2.68
C PHE A 112 -4.41 3.70 -3.28
N VAL A 113 -4.62 2.68 -2.46
CA VAL A 113 -4.68 1.29 -2.92
C VAL A 113 -5.84 1.10 -3.90
N ARG A 114 -7.04 1.59 -3.56
CA ARG A 114 -8.22 1.49 -4.44
C ARG A 114 -7.96 2.12 -5.80
N ASP A 115 -7.39 3.32 -5.82
CA ASP A 115 -7.11 4.03 -7.07
C ASP A 115 -6.05 3.36 -7.93
N VAL A 116 -5.04 2.75 -7.30
CA VAL A 116 -3.99 2.02 -8.02
C VAL A 116 -4.55 0.75 -8.63
N LEU A 117 -5.38 -0.01 -7.89
CA LEU A 117 -6.00 -1.23 -8.42
C LEU A 117 -7.05 -0.93 -9.51
N GLY A 118 -7.74 0.19 -9.42
CA GLY A 118 -8.70 0.63 -10.44
C GLY A 118 -8.08 1.19 -11.73
N ASN A 119 -6.74 1.30 -11.82
CA ASN A 119 -6.08 1.90 -12.97
C ASN A 119 -4.75 1.21 -13.31
N ASP A 120 -4.78 0.35 -14.34
CA ASP A 120 -3.61 -0.43 -14.80
C ASP A 120 -2.42 0.42 -15.22
N ALA A 121 -2.66 1.58 -15.87
CA ALA A 121 -1.60 2.47 -16.28
C ALA A 121 -0.91 3.12 -15.07
N ARG A 122 -1.70 3.55 -14.06
CA ARG A 122 -1.18 4.08 -12.79
C ARG A 122 -0.42 3.02 -12.03
N ARG A 123 -0.96 1.79 -11.95
CA ARG A 123 -0.31 0.63 -11.34
C ARG A 123 1.04 0.33 -11.98
N SER A 124 1.09 0.26 -13.31
CA SER A 124 2.33 -0.01 -14.05
C SER A 124 3.36 1.10 -13.89
N ARG A 125 2.93 2.36 -13.84
CA ARG A 125 3.81 3.52 -13.63
C ARG A 125 4.42 3.56 -12.23
N LEU A 126 3.64 3.24 -11.20
CA LEU A 126 4.09 3.32 -9.80
C LEU A 126 4.83 2.06 -9.35
N PHE A 127 4.44 0.91 -9.89
CA PHE A 127 4.96 -0.40 -9.52
C PHE A 127 5.23 -1.20 -10.80
N ALA A 128 6.27 -0.79 -11.53
CA ALA A 128 6.72 -1.52 -12.71
C ALA A 128 6.94 -3.01 -12.39
N ALA A 129 6.55 -3.89 -13.31
CA ALA A 129 6.75 -5.33 -13.17
C ALA A 129 8.21 -5.62 -12.80
N ALA A 130 8.42 -6.50 -11.82
CA ALA A 130 9.77 -6.98 -11.54
C ALA A 130 10.28 -7.66 -12.81
N VAL A 131 11.40 -7.16 -13.36
CA VAL A 131 12.10 -7.86 -14.44
C VAL A 131 12.49 -9.23 -13.89
N ARG A 132 12.05 -10.29 -14.56
CA ARG A 132 12.37 -11.68 -14.23
C ARG A 132 13.84 -11.97 -14.48
#